data_AF-A0A929WBE4-F1
#
_entry.id   AF-A0A929WBE4-F1
#
_cell.length_a   1.000
_cell.length_b   1.000
_cell.length_c   1.000
_cell.angle_alpha   90.00
_cell.angle_beta   90.00
_cell.angle_gamma   90.00
#
_symmetry.space_group_name_H-M   'P 1'
#
loop_
_entity.id
_entity.type
_entity.pdbx_description
1 polymer ?
#
loop_
_entity_poly.entity_id
_entity_poly.type
_entity_poly.pdbx_seq_one_letter_code
_entity_poly.pdbx_strand_id
1 'polypeptide(L)'
;MKLHILPLLAAGLLAASAAVSCSDDPSWTDSSATQTDKYSFLHSTRSFNFVTARPLDQYTVTLLRGTSKGAATVAVRVKADTLHASYLPDTLVHFADGRTTAELVVKVNHSLLTSEKTAVDTLELAPDKVSATGTRRLLVTLNNVK
;
A
#
# COMPACT_ATOMS: atom_id res chain seq x y z
N MET A 1 17.16 63.01 -44.68
CA MET A 1 17.36 63.13 -43.21
C MET A 1 16.83 64.48 -42.75
N LYS A 2 15.74 64.49 -41.97
CA LYS A 2 15.29 65.66 -41.19
C LYS A 2 14.41 65.16 -40.04
N LEU A 3 14.98 65.09 -38.84
CA LEU A 3 14.25 64.93 -37.57
C LEU A 3 13.65 66.28 -37.19
N HIS A 4 12.39 66.32 -36.78
CA HIS A 4 11.85 67.37 -35.90
C HIS A 4 11.21 66.71 -34.68
N ILE A 5 11.29 67.41 -33.56
CA ILE A 5 11.47 66.95 -32.19
C ILE A 5 10.24 67.32 -31.35
N LEU A 6 9.69 66.34 -30.60
CA LEU A 6 9.03 66.39 -29.27
C LEU A 6 7.84 67.36 -29.04
N PRO A 7 7.18 67.38 -27.86
CA PRO A 7 6.81 66.32 -26.89
C PRO A 7 5.30 66.37 -26.56
N LEU A 8 4.73 65.33 -25.94
CA LEU A 8 3.60 65.52 -25.01
C LEU A 8 3.66 64.46 -23.90
N LEU A 9 4.18 64.93 -22.76
CA LEU A 9 3.95 64.37 -21.44
C LEU A 9 2.44 64.24 -21.19
N ALA A 10 2.02 63.13 -20.60
CA ALA A 10 1.56 63.09 -19.19
C ALA A 10 0.56 61.96 -18.94
N ALA A 11 0.73 61.35 -17.76
CA ALA A 11 -0.27 60.66 -16.93
C ALA A 11 -0.93 59.43 -17.58
N GLY A 12 -0.65 58.20 -17.15
CA GLY A 12 -0.73 57.76 -15.77
C GLY A 12 -2.16 57.33 -15.46
N LEU A 13 -2.45 56.03 -15.55
CA LEU A 13 -3.52 55.40 -14.80
C LEU A 13 -3.10 53.95 -14.46
N LEU A 14 -2.55 53.80 -13.25
CA LEU A 14 -2.64 52.56 -12.50
C LEU A 14 -4.10 52.40 -12.07
N ALA A 15 -4.77 51.33 -12.47
CA ALA A 15 -5.94 50.81 -11.78
C ALA A 15 -6.11 49.34 -12.18
N ALA A 16 -5.64 48.47 -11.29
CA ALA A 16 -6.50 47.63 -10.46
C ALA A 16 -6.90 46.36 -11.21
N SER A 17 -6.12 45.31 -10.97
CA SER A 17 -6.54 43.93 -11.10
C SER A 17 -7.91 43.77 -10.44
N ALA A 18 -8.96 43.66 -11.26
CA ALA A 18 -10.24 43.18 -10.79
C ALA A 18 -10.06 41.70 -10.47
N ALA A 19 -9.74 41.42 -9.20
CA ALA A 19 -10.06 40.14 -8.59
C ALA A 19 -11.59 40.05 -8.59
N VAL A 20 -12.15 39.45 -9.64
CA VAL A 20 -13.53 38.99 -9.59
C VAL A 20 -13.49 37.61 -8.98
N SER A 21 -13.89 37.60 -7.72
CA SER A 21 -14.32 36.47 -6.91
C SER A 21 -14.97 35.38 -7.76
N CYS A 22 -14.19 34.35 -8.08
CA CYS A 22 -14.76 33.01 -8.19
C CYS A 22 -15.01 32.59 -6.75
N SER A 23 -16.27 32.75 -6.35
CA SER A 23 -17.06 31.81 -5.55
C SER A 23 -16.28 31.06 -4.49
N ASP A 24 -16.73 31.13 -3.24
CA ASP A 24 -16.40 30.21 -2.16
C ASP A 24 -16.57 28.74 -2.64
N ASP A 25 -15.57 28.25 -3.35
CA ASP A 25 -15.35 26.84 -3.58
C ASP A 25 -15.09 26.34 -2.16
N PRO A 26 -15.90 25.41 -1.64
CA PRO A 26 -15.60 24.83 -0.35
C PRO A 26 -14.15 24.40 -0.48
N SER A 27 -13.30 24.92 0.42
CA SER A 27 -11.95 24.44 0.51
C SER A 27 -12.09 22.93 0.59
N TRP A 28 -11.82 22.25 -0.52
CA TRP A 28 -11.46 20.85 -0.51
C TRP A 28 -10.17 20.91 0.27
N THR A 29 -10.33 20.91 1.59
CA THR A 29 -9.29 20.67 2.55
C THR A 29 -8.62 19.47 1.97
N ASP A 30 -7.40 19.69 1.50
CA ASP A 30 -6.58 18.68 0.88
C ASP A 30 -6.47 17.57 1.92
N SER A 31 -7.37 16.60 1.81
CA SER A 31 -7.56 15.54 2.80
C SER A 31 -6.34 14.63 2.84
N SER A 32 -5.34 14.92 2.00
CA SER A 32 -4.01 14.33 1.97
C SER A 32 -3.07 14.82 3.09
N ALA A 33 -3.38 15.90 3.81
CA ALA A 33 -2.48 16.45 4.83
C ALA A 33 -2.42 15.62 6.15
N THR A 34 -3.36 14.70 6.35
CA THR A 34 -3.47 13.93 7.62
C THR A 34 -3.90 12.47 7.43
N GLN A 35 -3.70 11.91 6.23
CA GLN A 35 -3.89 10.48 6.02
C GLN A 35 -2.69 9.71 6.56
N THR A 36 -2.80 9.23 7.80
CA THR A 36 -1.87 8.25 8.34
C THR A 36 -1.99 6.94 7.56
N ASP A 37 -0.87 6.36 7.14
CA ASP A 37 -0.88 5.04 6.49
C ASP A 37 -1.53 3.99 7.41
N LYS A 38 -2.60 3.38 6.90
CA LYS A 38 -3.24 2.19 7.47
C LYS A 38 -3.23 1.09 6.44
N TYR A 39 -2.97 -0.13 6.89
CA TYR A 39 -2.72 -1.28 6.04
C TYR A 39 -3.75 -2.38 6.26
N SER A 40 -3.92 -3.23 5.26
CA SER A 40 -4.80 -4.40 5.31
C SER A 40 -4.24 -5.50 4.42
N PHE A 41 -4.43 -6.76 4.78
CA PHE A 41 -4.37 -7.82 3.78
C PHE A 41 -5.55 -7.69 2.81
N LEU A 42 -5.37 -8.01 1.53
CA LEU A 42 -6.46 -8.05 0.56
C LEU A 42 -7.47 -9.16 0.88
N HIS A 43 -6.99 -10.27 1.47
CA HIS A 43 -7.81 -11.40 1.86
C HIS A 43 -7.62 -11.73 3.34
N SER A 44 -8.65 -12.30 3.96
CA SER A 44 -8.60 -12.83 5.32
C SER A 44 -8.21 -14.31 5.37
N THR A 45 -8.38 -15.04 4.26
CA THR A 45 -8.02 -16.46 4.13
C THR A 45 -7.42 -16.77 2.75
N ARG A 46 -6.49 -17.72 2.71
CA ARG A 46 -5.93 -18.30 1.49
C ARG A 46 -5.65 -19.79 1.71
N SER A 47 -5.84 -20.61 0.67
CA SER A 47 -5.51 -22.03 0.70
C SER A 47 -4.69 -22.40 -0.54
N PHE A 48 -3.67 -23.23 -0.36
CA PHE A 48 -2.81 -23.71 -1.43
C PHE A 48 -2.69 -25.22 -1.36
N ASN A 49 -2.99 -25.89 -2.47
CA ASN A 49 -2.86 -27.34 -2.61
C ASN A 49 -1.70 -27.63 -3.55
N PHE A 50 -0.84 -28.56 -3.17
CA PHE A 50 0.30 -29.02 -3.96
C PHE A 50 0.58 -30.50 -3.67
N VAL A 51 1.46 -31.14 -4.42
CA VAL A 51 1.83 -32.55 -4.22
C VAL A 51 3.32 -32.67 -3.95
N THR A 52 3.76 -33.75 -3.31
CA THR A 52 5.19 -33.96 -3.00
C THR A 52 6.09 -33.89 -4.24
N ALA A 53 5.61 -34.36 -5.40
CA ALA A 53 6.37 -34.32 -6.66
C ALA A 53 6.50 -32.90 -7.25
N ARG A 54 5.71 -31.94 -6.79
CA ARG A 54 5.68 -30.53 -7.21
C ARG A 54 5.44 -29.66 -5.98
N PRO A 55 6.45 -29.52 -5.11
CA PRO A 55 6.29 -28.77 -3.86
C PRO A 55 5.95 -27.31 -4.13
N LEU A 56 5.24 -26.69 -3.20
CA LEU A 56 5.05 -25.25 -3.19
C LEU A 56 6.25 -24.60 -2.51
N ASP A 57 7.06 -23.85 -3.25
CA ASP A 57 8.23 -23.17 -2.70
C ASP A 57 7.89 -21.82 -2.05
N GLN A 58 6.89 -21.12 -2.59
CA GLN A 58 6.47 -19.81 -2.12
C GLN A 58 5.05 -19.48 -2.57
N TYR A 59 4.46 -18.49 -1.91
CA TYR A 59 3.23 -17.84 -2.35
C TYR A 59 3.30 -16.33 -2.15
N THR A 60 2.53 -15.60 -2.94
CA THR A 60 2.43 -14.13 -2.85
C THR A 60 1.11 -13.73 -2.23
N VAL A 61 1.18 -12.78 -1.30
CA VAL A 61 0.01 -12.13 -0.71
C VAL A 61 0.04 -10.63 -1.02
N THR A 62 -1.13 -10.05 -1.23
CA THR A 62 -1.26 -8.62 -1.52
C THR A 62 -1.69 -7.88 -0.27
N LEU A 63 -0.96 -6.81 0.05
CA LEU A 63 -1.34 -5.83 1.05
C LEU A 63 -1.88 -4.59 0.37
N LEU A 64 -2.83 -3.96 1.04
CA LEU A 64 -3.45 -2.70 0.69
C LEU A 64 -3.00 -1.63 1.68
N ARG A 65 -2.93 -0.38 1.24
CA ARG A 65 -2.84 0.80 2.12
C ARG A 65 -3.89 1.84 1.77
N GLY A 66 -4.32 2.59 2.78
CA GLY A 66 -5.42 3.55 2.68
C GLY A 66 -5.11 4.85 1.92
N THR A 67 -3.84 5.14 1.65
CA THR A 67 -3.41 6.34 0.90
C THR A 67 -2.34 5.98 -0.13
N SER A 68 -2.26 6.71 -1.23
CA SER A 68 -1.19 6.55 -2.24
C SER A 68 -0.05 7.55 -2.04
N LYS A 69 -0.16 8.46 -1.06
CA LYS A 69 0.80 9.56 -0.87
C LYS A 69 2.09 9.07 -0.22
N GLY A 70 3.22 9.36 -0.85
CA GLY A 70 4.55 9.03 -0.35
C GLY A 70 4.85 7.54 -0.42
N ALA A 71 6.14 7.20 -0.35
CA ALA A 71 6.55 5.82 -0.09
C ALA A 71 6.26 5.45 1.36
N ALA A 72 5.90 4.19 1.61
CA ALA A 72 5.57 3.71 2.94
C ALA A 72 6.08 2.29 3.17
N THR A 73 6.14 1.87 4.44
CA THR A 73 6.61 0.53 4.81
C THR A 73 5.83 0.02 6.01
N VAL A 74 5.49 -1.26 5.99
CA VAL A 74 4.80 -1.94 7.09
C VAL A 74 5.44 -3.28 7.40
N ALA A 75 5.57 -3.59 8.70
CA ALA A 75 6.05 -4.89 9.14
C ALA A 75 4.93 -5.94 9.16
N VAL A 76 5.24 -7.15 8.69
CA VAL A 76 4.41 -8.34 8.75
C VAL A 76 5.14 -9.42 9.53
N ARG A 77 4.41 -10.14 10.37
CA ARG A 77 4.92 -11.32 11.07
C ARG A 77 4.16 -12.57 10.68
N VAL A 78 4.83 -13.71 10.75
CA VAL A 78 4.18 -15.04 10.70
C VAL A 78 3.98 -15.51 12.13
N LYS A 79 2.77 -15.92 12.45
CA LYS A 79 2.44 -16.73 13.60
C LYS A 79 2.05 -18.10 13.08
N ALA A 80 2.93 -19.07 13.25
CA ALA A 80 2.57 -20.43 12.91
C ALA A 80 1.64 -20.98 13.98
N ASP A 81 0.52 -21.53 13.55
CA ASP A 81 -0.44 -22.15 14.47
C ASP A 81 -0.27 -23.68 14.50
N THR A 82 0.49 -24.25 13.55
CA THR A 82 0.73 -25.70 13.43
C THR A 82 2.21 -26.04 13.16
N LEU A 83 2.59 -26.31 11.90
CA LEU A 83 3.89 -26.87 11.49
C LEU A 83 4.97 -25.81 11.24
N HIS A 84 4.68 -24.51 11.33
CA HIS A 84 5.62 -23.44 10.99
C HIS A 84 6.14 -23.55 9.55
N ALA A 85 5.25 -23.86 8.61
CA ALA A 85 5.64 -24.10 7.22
C ALA A 85 5.92 -22.79 6.45
N SER A 86 5.29 -21.68 6.83
CA SER A 86 5.51 -20.37 6.22
C SER A 86 6.61 -19.59 6.94
N TYR A 87 7.49 -18.94 6.17
CA TYR A 87 8.47 -17.98 6.71
C TYR A 87 8.66 -16.79 5.78
N LEU A 88 9.05 -15.66 6.37
CA LEU A 88 9.25 -14.40 5.66
C LEU A 88 10.75 -14.18 5.43
N PRO A 89 11.23 -14.11 4.17
CA PRO A 89 12.60 -13.71 3.90
C PRO A 89 12.85 -12.24 4.23
N ASP A 90 11.80 -11.40 4.12
CA ASP A 90 11.78 -10.03 4.60
C ASP A 90 10.47 -9.79 5.37
N THR A 91 10.58 -9.15 6.53
CA THR A 91 9.45 -8.81 7.38
C THR A 91 8.82 -7.47 7.00
N LEU A 92 9.49 -6.66 6.19
CA LEU A 92 9.03 -5.35 5.76
C LEU A 92 8.41 -5.43 4.36
N VAL A 93 7.24 -4.83 4.21
CA VAL A 93 6.55 -4.68 2.93
C VAL A 93 6.62 -3.22 2.51
N HIS A 94 7.19 -2.96 1.34
CA HIS A 94 7.40 -1.62 0.82
C HIS A 94 6.31 -1.22 -0.18
N PHE A 95 5.72 -0.06 0.04
CA PHE A 95 4.79 0.58 -0.88
C PHE A 95 5.52 1.73 -1.58
N ALA A 96 5.56 1.70 -2.91
CA ALA A 96 6.08 2.81 -3.69
C ALA A 96 5.13 4.02 -3.65
N ASP A 97 5.68 5.21 -3.85
CA ASP A 97 4.87 6.42 -4.00
C ASP A 97 3.86 6.28 -5.15
N GLY A 98 2.65 6.78 -4.94
CA GLY A 98 1.52 6.64 -5.85
C GLY A 98 0.86 5.25 -5.86
N ARG A 99 1.37 4.25 -5.12
CA ARG A 99 0.80 2.88 -5.09
C ARG A 99 0.02 2.62 -3.82
N THR A 100 -1.17 2.02 -3.93
CA THR A 100 -1.97 1.57 -2.78
C THR A 100 -1.86 0.07 -2.51
N THR A 101 -1.10 -0.66 -3.31
CA THR A 101 -0.90 -2.10 -3.22
C THR A 101 0.57 -2.45 -3.19
N ALA A 102 0.93 -3.45 -2.40
CA ALA A 102 2.26 -4.05 -2.39
C ALA A 102 2.15 -5.57 -2.27
N GLU A 103 3.13 -6.28 -2.82
CA GLU A 103 3.22 -7.73 -2.74
C GLU A 103 4.20 -8.14 -1.64
N LEU A 104 3.83 -9.18 -0.91
CA LEU A 104 4.68 -9.87 0.05
C LEU A 104 4.87 -11.30 -0.42
N VAL A 105 6.13 -11.69 -0.61
CA VAL A 105 6.50 -13.07 -0.91
C VAL A 105 6.73 -13.82 0.39
N VAL A 106 6.00 -14.92 0.56
CA VAL A 106 6.15 -15.82 1.70
C VAL A 106 6.74 -17.13 1.20
N LYS A 107 7.84 -17.55 1.82
CA LYS A 107 8.51 -18.81 1.48
C LYS A 107 7.89 -19.95 2.29
N VAL A 108 7.95 -21.15 1.72
CA VAL A 108 7.40 -22.36 2.32
C VAL A 108 8.52 -23.36 2.57
N ASN A 109 8.62 -23.83 3.81
CA ASN A 109 9.46 -24.96 4.16
C ASN A 109 8.71 -26.27 3.85
N HIS A 110 8.78 -26.71 2.60
CA HIS A 110 8.07 -27.90 2.14
C HIS A 110 8.56 -29.20 2.81
N SER A 111 9.76 -29.22 3.42
CA SER A 111 10.26 -30.38 4.16
C SER A 111 9.38 -30.73 5.38
N LEU A 112 8.66 -29.75 5.92
CA LEU A 112 7.70 -29.92 7.01
C LEU A 112 6.33 -30.41 6.52
N LEU A 113 6.08 -30.28 5.21
CA LEU A 113 4.83 -30.62 4.53
C LEU A 113 5.02 -31.88 3.67
N THR A 114 5.21 -33.04 4.30
CA THR A 114 5.20 -34.34 3.61
C THR A 114 3.81 -34.68 3.05
N SER A 115 3.70 -35.70 2.20
CA SER A 115 2.42 -36.14 1.60
C SER A 115 1.30 -36.22 2.64
N GLU A 116 0.11 -35.75 2.24
CA GLU A 116 -1.13 -35.74 3.05
C GLU A 116 -1.07 -34.91 4.34
N LYS A 117 -0.09 -34.00 4.47
CA LYS A 117 -0.03 -33.03 5.59
C LYS A 117 -0.65 -31.69 5.25
N THR A 118 -1.20 -31.06 6.30
CA THR A 118 -1.70 -29.70 6.29
C THR A 118 -0.94 -28.85 7.30
N ALA A 119 -0.55 -27.63 6.90
CA ALA A 119 -0.18 -26.56 7.81
C ALA A 119 -1.20 -25.42 7.75
N VAL A 120 -1.43 -24.81 8.90
CA VAL A 120 -2.17 -23.57 9.10
C VAL A 120 -1.24 -22.58 9.77
N ASP A 121 -1.03 -21.44 9.12
CA ASP A 121 -0.22 -20.33 9.59
C ASP A 121 -1.04 -19.02 9.48
N THR A 122 -0.72 -18.03 10.31
CA THR A 122 -1.35 -16.70 10.27
C THR A 122 -0.30 -15.64 9.96
N LEU A 123 -0.53 -14.85 8.91
CA LEU A 123 0.19 -13.60 8.68
C LEU A 123 -0.52 -12.47 9.43
N GLU A 124 0.24 -11.60 10.10
CA GLU A 124 -0.33 -10.58 10.97
C GLU A 124 0.36 -9.23 10.82
N LEU A 125 -0.46 -8.18 10.72
CA LEU A 125 -0.07 -6.79 10.84
C LEU A 125 -0.19 -6.32 12.30
N ALA A 126 0.67 -5.36 12.68
CA ALA A 126 0.57 -4.74 14.00
C ALA A 126 -0.78 -4.00 14.16
N PRO A 127 -1.50 -4.14 15.29
CA PRO A 127 -2.84 -3.57 15.45
C PRO A 127 -2.93 -2.05 15.24
N ASP A 128 -1.91 -1.30 15.65
CA ASP A 128 -1.82 0.15 15.49
C ASP A 128 -1.63 0.58 14.02
N LYS A 129 -1.24 -0.35 13.14
CA LYS A 129 -1.04 -0.12 11.71
C LYS A 129 -2.28 -0.42 10.86
N VAL A 130 -3.35 -0.93 11.46
CA VAL A 130 -4.57 -1.32 10.74
C VAL A 130 -5.72 -0.40 11.14
N SER A 131 -6.63 -0.12 10.21
CA SER A 131 -7.88 0.59 10.50
C SER A 131 -8.89 -0.35 11.19
N ALA A 132 -9.93 0.19 11.82
CA ALA A 132 -10.94 -0.65 12.49
C ALA A 132 -11.62 -1.67 11.54
N THR A 133 -11.72 -1.34 10.25
CA THR A 133 -12.33 -2.17 9.21
C THR A 133 -11.31 -2.96 8.37
N GLY A 134 -10.01 -2.78 8.61
CA GLY A 134 -8.95 -3.44 7.86
C GLY A 134 -8.75 -4.89 8.26
N THR A 135 -8.40 -5.74 7.30
CA THR A 135 -8.04 -7.13 7.54
C THR A 135 -6.63 -7.20 8.12
N ARG A 136 -6.56 -7.33 9.44
CA ARG A 136 -5.30 -7.38 10.19
C ARG A 136 -4.57 -8.72 10.10
N ARG A 137 -5.32 -9.81 9.90
CA ARG A 137 -4.81 -11.18 9.89
C ARG A 137 -5.23 -11.89 8.62
N LEU A 138 -4.30 -12.64 8.04
CA LEU A 138 -4.55 -13.54 6.94
C LEU A 138 -4.21 -14.96 7.40
N LEU A 139 -5.23 -15.83 7.45
CA LEU A 139 -5.05 -17.26 7.68
C LEU A 139 -4.65 -17.95 6.38
N VAL A 140 -3.58 -18.73 6.41
CA VAL A 140 -3.08 -19.48 5.26
C VAL A 140 -3.11 -20.97 5.58
N THR A 141 -3.76 -21.74 4.71
CA THR A 141 -3.75 -23.20 4.74
C THR A 141 -2.88 -23.73 3.61
N LEU A 142 -1.93 -24.59 3.93
CA LEU A 142 -1.04 -25.27 2.99
C LEU A 142 -1.31 -26.77 3.06
N ASN A 143 -1.77 -27.37 1.97
CA ASN A 143 -2.10 -28.79 1.91
C ASN A 143 -1.18 -29.50 0.90
N ASN A 144 -0.36 -30.43 1.38
CA ASN A 144 0.27 -31.41 0.51
C ASN A 144 -0.73 -32.56 0.31
N VAL A 145 -1.35 -32.60 -0.87
CA VAL A 145 -2.28 -33.67 -1.26
C VAL A 145 -1.51 -34.84 -1.89
N LYS A 146 -2.17 -35.98 -2.00
CA LYS A 146 -1.57 -37.22 -2.51
C LYS A 146 -1.10 -37.11 -3.97
#